data_AF-A0A0Q4FTV8-F1
#
_entry.id   AF-A0A0Q4FTV8-F1
#
_cell.length_a   1.000
_cell.length_b   1.000
_cell.length_c   1.000
_cell.angle_alpha   90.00
_cell.angle_beta   90.00
_cell.angle_gamma   90.00
#
_symmetry.space_group_name_H-M   'P 1'
#
loop_
_entity.id
_entity.type
_entity.pdbx_description
1 polymer ?
#
loop_
_entity_poly.entity_id
_entity_poly.type
_entity_poly.pdbx_seq_one_letter_code
_entity_poly.pdbx_strand_id
1 'polypeptide(L)'
;METTMTSPYLDLAQKWSLALRTLMTHPGHTHRFDTTAWCFSSPRIGDDIAAMAQLAADKGCDLVHVACALDADEPLGVSLAIRGRTGVRWIPNARLYAADENAPIELLTDSDRWFIGALRRLSASELPPQARRVSGEGIAWRRWREKASQMEAPSRDGMIWVPRGGTINDAIPYDRINVTT
;
A
#
# COMPACT_ATOMS: atom_id res chain seq x y z
N MET A 1 16.70 -22.83 20.85
CA MET A 1 15.57 -21.87 20.93
C MET A 1 15.87 -20.81 19.90
N GLU A 2 15.33 -20.96 18.69
CA GLU A 2 15.49 -19.94 17.63
C GLU A 2 14.54 -18.80 17.96
N THR A 3 15.10 -17.66 18.38
CA THR A 3 14.33 -16.44 18.55
C THR A 3 14.09 -15.87 17.15
N THR A 4 12.88 -16.07 16.61
CA THR A 4 12.45 -15.49 15.34
C THR A 4 12.36 -13.96 15.49
N MET A 5 13.50 -13.27 15.44
CA MET A 5 13.55 -11.81 15.38
C MET A 5 13.12 -11.37 14.00
N THR A 6 11.83 -11.09 13.86
CA THR A 6 11.32 -10.32 12.73
C THR A 6 12.02 -8.98 12.65
N SER A 7 12.53 -8.66 11.47
CA SER A 7 13.19 -7.40 11.21
C SER A 7 12.27 -6.22 11.57
N PRO A 8 12.74 -5.24 12.38
CA PRO A 8 11.98 -4.02 12.70
C PRO A 8 11.43 -3.29 11.48
N TYR A 9 12.08 -3.44 10.33
CA TYR A 9 11.64 -2.96 9.03
C TYR A 9 10.24 -3.47 8.64
N LEU A 10 9.97 -4.77 8.85
CA LEU A 10 8.71 -5.37 8.42
C LEU A 10 7.55 -4.87 9.27
N ASP A 11 7.75 -4.76 10.58
CA ASP A 11 6.74 -4.23 11.49
C ASP A 11 6.45 -2.75 11.17
N LEU A 12 7.48 -1.96 10.86
CA LEU A 12 7.33 -0.57 10.45
C LEU A 12 6.56 -0.43 9.14
N ALA A 13 6.96 -1.16 8.10
CA ALA A 13 6.31 -1.12 6.80
C ALA A 13 4.84 -1.58 6.86
N GLN A 14 4.53 -2.55 7.73
CA GLN A 14 3.16 -2.97 8.01
C GLN A 14 2.33 -1.86 8.65
N LYS A 15 2.85 -1.19 9.69
CA LYS A 15 2.16 -0.06 10.34
C LYS A 15 1.81 1.03 9.34
N TRP A 16 2.77 1.43 8.52
CA TRP A 16 2.54 2.44 7.49
C TRP A 16 1.48 2.01 6.46
N SER A 17 1.56 0.77 5.97
CA SER A 17 0.59 0.22 5.02
C SER A 17 -0.82 0.16 5.60
N LEU A 18 -0.96 -0.29 6.84
CA LEU A 18 -2.25 -0.39 7.53
C LEU A 18 -2.82 0.99 7.88
N ALA A 19 -1.96 1.94 8.26
CA ALA A 19 -2.34 3.31 8.52
C ALA A 19 -2.94 3.95 7.27
N LEU A 20 -2.29 3.77 6.11
CA LEU A 20 -2.81 4.28 4.84
C LEU A 20 -4.14 3.61 4.49
N ARG A 21 -4.21 2.28 4.56
CA ARG A 21 -5.44 1.50 4.33
C ARG A 21 -6.61 2.04 5.16
N THR A 22 -6.37 2.30 6.44
CA THR A 22 -7.38 2.80 7.38
C THR A 22 -7.81 4.22 7.04
N LEU A 23 -6.86 5.11 6.74
CA LEU A 23 -7.14 6.52 6.42
C LEU A 23 -7.82 6.68 5.05
N MET A 24 -7.60 5.74 4.13
CA MET A 24 -8.35 5.59 2.88
C MET A 24 -9.70 4.87 3.08
N THR A 25 -10.18 4.73 4.32
CA THR A 25 -11.45 4.11 4.72
C THR A 25 -11.65 2.65 4.31
N HIS A 26 -10.57 1.93 3.97
CA HIS A 26 -10.66 0.50 3.74
C HIS A 26 -10.61 -0.26 5.08
N PRO A 27 -11.58 -1.16 5.36
CA PRO A 27 -11.62 -1.86 6.64
C PRO A 27 -10.36 -2.70 6.88
N GLY A 28 -9.99 -2.88 8.14
CA GLY A 28 -8.78 -3.59 8.56
C GLY A 28 -8.82 -5.11 8.33
N HIS A 29 -10.01 -5.71 8.27
CA HIS A 29 -10.17 -7.13 7.90
C HIS A 29 -10.47 -7.28 6.42
N THR A 30 -9.80 -8.24 5.78
CA THR A 30 -10.00 -8.59 4.37
C THR A 30 -11.31 -9.35 4.22
N HIS A 31 -12.16 -8.94 3.27
CA HIS A 31 -13.31 -9.75 2.86
C HIS A 31 -13.01 -10.52 1.58
N ARG A 32 -13.73 -11.63 1.40
CA ARG A 32 -13.59 -12.54 0.25
C ARG A 32 -13.72 -11.86 -1.12
N PHE A 33 -14.33 -10.67 -1.18
CA PHE A 33 -14.59 -9.93 -2.42
C PHE A 33 -13.91 -8.56 -2.46
N ASP A 34 -12.88 -8.33 -1.64
CA ASP A 34 -12.13 -7.07 -1.72
C ASP A 34 -11.44 -6.97 -3.09
N THR A 35 -11.75 -5.92 -3.83
CA THR A 35 -11.19 -5.65 -5.16
C THR A 35 -9.93 -4.80 -5.13
N THR A 36 -9.45 -4.46 -3.94
CA THR A 36 -8.22 -3.71 -3.69
C THR A 36 -7.41 -4.44 -2.63
N ALA A 37 -6.09 -4.53 -2.80
CA ALA A 37 -5.19 -5.04 -1.77
C ALA A 37 -4.03 -4.07 -1.51
N TRP A 38 -3.36 -4.27 -0.36
CA TRP A 38 -2.25 -3.45 0.11
C TRP A 38 -1.01 -4.32 0.21
N CYS A 39 0.13 -3.75 -0.18
CA CYS A 39 1.42 -4.40 -0.08
C CYS A 39 2.50 -3.37 0.20
N PHE A 40 3.65 -3.84 0.69
CA PHE A 40 4.84 -3.02 0.87
C PHE A 40 6.08 -3.76 0.40
N SER A 41 7.08 -3.01 -0.03
CA SER A 41 8.43 -3.51 -0.33
C SER A 41 9.40 -2.34 -0.42
N SER A 42 10.67 -2.62 -0.76
CA SER A 42 11.55 -1.60 -1.32
C SER A 42 10.92 -0.92 -2.55
N PRO A 43 11.36 0.31 -2.91
CA PRO A 43 10.97 0.96 -4.15
C PRO A 43 11.16 0.02 -5.35
N ARG A 44 10.20 0.04 -6.28
CA ARG A 44 10.19 -0.81 -7.47
C ARG A 44 10.53 0.05 -8.68
N ILE A 45 11.56 -0.34 -9.42
CA ILE A 45 12.03 0.33 -10.63
C ILE A 45 12.25 -0.70 -11.74
N GLY A 46 12.11 -0.29 -13.00
CA GLY A 46 12.38 -1.15 -14.16
C GLY A 46 11.62 -2.48 -14.09
N ASP A 47 12.34 -3.59 -14.21
CA ASP A 47 11.79 -4.94 -14.27
C ASP A 47 11.01 -5.35 -13.01
N ASP A 48 11.31 -4.76 -11.85
CA ASP A 48 10.59 -5.05 -10.61
C ASP A 48 9.14 -4.52 -10.64
N ILE A 49 8.80 -3.62 -11.56
CA ILE A 49 7.42 -3.16 -11.79
C ILE A 49 6.57 -4.28 -12.39
N ALA A 50 7.14 -5.11 -13.27
CA ALA A 50 6.42 -6.22 -13.89
C ALA A 50 5.99 -7.25 -12.82
N ALA A 51 6.81 -7.48 -11.79
CA ALA A 51 6.45 -8.34 -10.68
C ALA A 51 5.24 -7.81 -9.88
N MET A 52 5.14 -6.49 -9.68
CA MET A 52 3.98 -5.89 -9.01
C MET A 52 2.71 -5.98 -9.86
N ALA A 53 2.84 -5.78 -11.17
CA ALA A 53 1.73 -5.93 -12.11
C ALA A 53 1.24 -7.39 -12.14
N GLN A 54 2.16 -8.36 -12.12
CA GLN A 54 1.83 -9.78 -12.05
C GLN A 54 1.12 -10.13 -10.73
N LEU A 55 1.59 -9.59 -9.60
CA LEU A 55 0.94 -9.82 -8.31
C LEU A 55 -0.51 -9.34 -8.28
N ALA A 56 -0.78 -8.18 -8.89
CA ALA A 56 -2.15 -7.65 -9.03
C ALA A 56 -3.02 -8.55 -9.92
N ALA A 57 -2.46 -9.02 -11.03
CA ALA A 57 -3.13 -9.95 -11.94
C ALA A 57 -3.47 -11.28 -11.25
N ASP A 58 -2.49 -11.90 -10.60
CA ASP A 58 -2.62 -13.16 -9.88
C ASP A 58 -3.69 -13.09 -8.78
N LYS A 59 -3.69 -12.00 -8.01
CA LYS A 59 -4.66 -11.78 -6.94
C LYS A 59 -6.03 -11.37 -7.47
N GLY A 60 -6.11 -10.89 -8.71
CA GLY A 60 -7.35 -10.45 -9.35
C GLY A 60 -7.90 -9.13 -8.80
N CYS A 61 -7.05 -8.25 -8.26
CA CYS A 61 -7.44 -6.99 -7.63
C CYS A 61 -6.49 -5.83 -7.97
N ASP A 62 -6.92 -4.60 -7.69
CA ASP A 62 -6.04 -3.42 -7.71
C ASP A 62 -5.09 -3.48 -6.51
N LEU A 63 -3.87 -2.95 -6.64
CA LEU A 63 -2.91 -2.87 -5.54
C LEU A 63 -2.55 -1.43 -5.19
N VAL A 64 -2.51 -1.15 -3.89
CA VAL A 64 -1.82 -0.01 -3.30
C VAL A 64 -0.48 -0.51 -2.75
N HIS A 65 0.62 0.02 -3.28
CA HIS A 65 1.98 -0.33 -2.88
C HIS A 65 2.59 0.81 -2.07
N VAL A 66 3.10 0.49 -0.88
CA VAL A 66 3.86 1.41 -0.03
C VAL A 66 5.34 1.06 -0.12
N ALA A 67 6.16 1.99 -0.61
CA ALA A 67 7.60 1.80 -0.71
C ALA A 67 8.28 2.18 0.61
N CYS A 68 9.06 1.28 1.19
CA CYS A 68 9.84 1.49 2.42
C CYS A 68 11.31 1.14 2.20
N ALA A 69 12.23 1.82 2.90
CA ALA A 69 13.65 1.43 2.93
C ALA A 69 14.00 0.80 4.28
N LEU A 70 15.08 0.02 4.33
CA LEU A 70 15.54 -0.64 5.55
C LEU A 70 15.97 0.37 6.64
N ASP A 71 16.46 1.52 6.20
CA ASP A 71 17.07 2.59 7.00
C ASP A 71 16.20 3.86 7.07
N ALA A 72 14.96 3.80 6.60
CA ALA A 72 14.03 4.92 6.63
C ALA A 72 12.91 4.70 7.64
N ASP A 73 12.69 5.70 8.49
CA ASP A 73 11.58 5.70 9.46
C ASP A 73 10.21 5.98 8.79
N GLU A 74 10.23 6.56 7.59
CA GLU A 74 9.04 6.93 6.81
C GLU A 74 9.03 6.24 5.43
N PRO A 75 7.85 6.00 4.84
CA PRO A 75 7.74 5.48 3.48
C PRO A 75 8.34 6.45 2.46
N LEU A 76 9.01 5.88 1.47
CA LEU A 76 9.58 6.63 0.34
C LEU A 76 8.51 7.07 -0.66
N GLY A 77 7.35 6.41 -0.69
CA GLY A 77 6.25 6.79 -1.56
C GLY A 77 5.15 5.74 -1.65
N VAL A 78 4.13 6.08 -2.44
CA VAL A 78 3.00 5.21 -2.75
C VAL A 78 2.90 5.04 -4.26
N SER A 79 2.58 3.82 -4.71
CA SER A 79 2.33 3.51 -6.12
C SER A 79 1.10 2.63 -6.25
N LEU A 80 0.52 2.58 -7.46
CA LEU A 80 -0.69 1.83 -7.74
C LEU A 80 -0.45 0.80 -8.84
N ALA A 81 -1.05 -0.37 -8.71
CA ALA A 81 -1.22 -1.31 -9.80
C ALA A 81 -2.73 -1.46 -10.09
N ILE A 82 -3.20 -0.89 -11.19
CA ILE A 82 -4.62 -0.83 -11.54
C ILE A 82 -4.94 -1.90 -12.57
N ARG A 83 -5.84 -2.82 -12.22
CA ARG A 83 -6.28 -3.89 -13.10
C ARG A 83 -7.32 -3.37 -14.09
N GLY A 84 -6.95 -3.37 -15.37
CA GLY A 84 -7.82 -3.07 -16.49
C GLY A 84 -8.32 -4.32 -17.21
N ARG A 85 -9.01 -4.13 -18.33
CA ARG A 85 -9.48 -5.24 -19.18
C ARG A 85 -8.36 -5.99 -19.89
N THR A 86 -7.30 -5.27 -20.28
CA THR A 86 -6.22 -5.77 -21.15
C THR A 86 -4.91 -6.03 -20.40
N GLY A 87 -4.88 -5.84 -19.08
CA GLY A 87 -3.68 -5.98 -18.28
C GLY A 87 -3.71 -5.11 -17.03
N VAL A 88 -2.56 -4.99 -16.37
CA VAL A 88 -2.38 -4.15 -15.18
C VAL A 88 -1.53 -2.94 -15.53
N ARG A 89 -2.01 -1.76 -15.15
CA ARG A 89 -1.29 -0.49 -15.31
C ARG A 89 -0.59 -0.14 -14.01
N TRP A 90 0.72 0.06 -14.06
CA TRP A 90 1.48 0.64 -12.96
C TRP A 90 1.41 2.17 -13.00
N ILE A 91 1.18 2.79 -11.84
CA ILE A 91 1.19 4.24 -11.67
C ILE A 91 2.13 4.58 -10.50
N PRO A 92 3.35 5.06 -10.79
CA PRO A 92 4.31 5.38 -9.73
C PRO A 92 3.99 6.70 -9.05
N ASN A 93 4.59 6.92 -7.87
CA ASN A 93 4.71 8.22 -7.21
C ASN A 93 3.37 8.94 -6.96
N ALA A 94 2.35 8.19 -6.54
CA ALA A 94 1.09 8.77 -6.13
C ALA A 94 1.29 9.64 -4.87
N ARG A 95 0.76 10.87 -4.91
CA ARG A 95 0.85 11.84 -3.82
C ARG A 95 -0.38 11.71 -2.91
N LEU A 96 -0.19 11.79 -1.61
CA LEU A 96 -1.29 11.72 -0.65
C LEU A 96 -2.09 13.02 -0.67
N TYR A 97 -3.40 12.96 -0.48
CA TYR A 97 -4.24 14.14 -0.38
C TYR A 97 -5.39 13.91 0.59
N ALA A 98 -5.71 14.94 1.38
CA ALA A 98 -6.92 15.00 2.18
C ALA A 98 -7.53 16.39 2.01
N ALA A 99 -8.84 16.46 1.78
CA ALA A 99 -9.52 17.75 1.61
C ALA A 99 -9.52 18.59 2.90
N ASP A 100 -9.55 17.93 4.05
CA ASP A 100 -9.49 18.50 5.40
C ASP A 100 -9.04 17.43 6.42
N GLU A 101 -9.05 17.78 7.72
CA GLU A 101 -8.63 16.90 8.82
C GLU A 101 -9.46 15.62 9.00
N ASN A 102 -10.69 15.61 8.50
CA ASN A 102 -11.65 14.53 8.71
C ASN A 102 -11.92 13.74 7.41
N ALA A 103 -11.63 14.34 6.25
CA ALA A 103 -11.77 13.68 4.95
C ALA A 103 -10.93 12.39 4.87
N PRO A 104 -11.36 11.37 4.11
CA PRO A 104 -10.50 10.24 3.76
C PRO A 104 -9.22 10.71 3.06
N ILE A 105 -8.14 9.96 3.22
CA ILE A 105 -6.96 10.12 2.37
C ILE A 105 -7.27 9.55 0.99
N GLU A 106 -6.86 10.29 -0.03
CA GLU A 106 -6.92 9.95 -1.44
C GLU A 106 -5.50 10.01 -2.04
N LEU A 107 -5.32 9.41 -3.22
CA LEU A 107 -4.03 9.33 -3.90
C LEU A 107 -4.09 10.08 -5.23
N LEU A 108 -3.32 11.15 -5.37
CA LEU A 108 -3.22 11.96 -6.58
C LEU A 108 -2.12 11.41 -7.49
N THR A 109 -2.50 11.17 -8.74
CA THR A 109 -1.59 10.84 -9.84
C THR A 109 -1.56 12.03 -10.80
N ASP A 110 -0.89 11.90 -11.95
CA ASP A 110 -0.79 13.00 -12.92
C ASP A 110 -2.15 13.39 -13.51
N SER A 111 -3.04 12.40 -13.69
CA SER A 111 -4.35 12.58 -14.33
C SER A 111 -5.52 12.50 -13.36
N ASP A 112 -5.40 11.67 -12.32
CA ASP A 112 -6.56 11.22 -11.54
C ASP A 112 -6.31 11.29 -10.04
N ARG A 113 -7.40 11.51 -9.30
CA ARG A 113 -7.49 11.27 -7.87
C ARG A 113 -8.11 9.91 -7.61
N TRP A 114 -7.41 9.07 -6.84
CA TRP A 114 -7.82 7.73 -6.51
C TRP A 114 -8.28 7.63 -5.06
N PHE A 115 -9.40 6.95 -4.84
CA PHE A 115 -10.01 6.78 -3.53
C PHE A 115 -10.70 5.42 -3.44
N ILE A 116 -10.98 4.96 -2.21
CA ILE A 116 -11.76 3.75 -2.00
C ILE A 116 -13.24 4.10 -2.12
N GLY A 117 -13.85 3.68 -3.22
CA GLY A 117 -15.26 3.91 -3.51
C GLY A 117 -16.18 2.81 -2.98
N ALA A 118 -17.38 2.76 -3.55
CA ALA A 118 -18.36 1.71 -3.26
C ALA A 118 -17.77 0.32 -3.51
N LEU A 119 -18.22 -0.66 -2.70
CA LEU A 119 -17.72 -2.05 -2.74
C LEU A 119 -16.19 -2.16 -2.56
N ARG A 120 -15.56 -1.15 -1.96
CA ARG A 120 -14.11 -1.12 -1.65
C ARG A 120 -13.22 -1.18 -2.89
N ARG A 121 -13.75 -0.66 -3.99
CA ARG A 121 -13.03 -0.55 -5.24
C ARG A 121 -12.23 0.73 -5.30
N LEU A 122 -10.95 0.61 -5.64
CA LEU A 122 -10.11 1.75 -5.97
C LEU A 122 -10.68 2.44 -7.22
N SER A 123 -11.14 3.67 -7.04
CA SER A 123 -11.90 4.42 -8.04
C SER A 123 -11.17 5.71 -8.37
N ALA A 124 -11.20 6.10 -9.64
CA ALA A 124 -10.62 7.35 -10.12
C ALA A 124 -11.70 8.44 -10.25
N SER A 125 -11.32 9.67 -9.97
CA SER A 125 -12.11 10.89 -10.17
C SER A 125 -11.17 12.02 -10.60
N GLU A 126 -11.75 13.11 -11.06
CA GLU A 126 -11.02 14.33 -11.38
C GLU A 126 -10.15 14.82 -10.21
N LEU A 127 -8.98 15.34 -10.55
CA LEU A 127 -8.07 15.92 -9.58
C LEU A 127 -8.69 17.15 -8.90
N PRO A 128 -8.39 17.39 -7.61
CA PRO A 128 -8.82 18.61 -6.95
C PRO A 128 -8.13 19.84 -7.58
N PRO A 129 -8.69 21.05 -7.40
CA PRO A 129 -8.06 22.29 -7.87
C PRO A 129 -6.63 22.42 -7.35
N GLN A 130 -5.70 22.84 -8.21
CA GLN A 130 -4.27 22.90 -7.88
C GLN A 130 -3.99 23.72 -6.62
N ALA A 131 -4.71 24.83 -6.42
CA ALA A 131 -4.60 25.70 -5.25
C ALA A 131 -4.85 24.99 -3.91
N ARG A 132 -5.56 23.85 -3.90
CA ARG A 132 -5.87 23.07 -2.69
C ARG A 132 -4.94 21.88 -2.47
N ARG A 133 -4.10 21.52 -3.45
CA ARG A 133 -3.30 20.29 -3.41
C ARG A 133 -2.21 20.36 -2.35
N VAL A 134 -1.45 21.46 -2.30
CA VAL A 134 -0.31 21.60 -1.38
C VAL A 134 -0.75 21.51 0.09
N SER A 135 -1.82 22.21 0.46
CA SER A 135 -2.35 22.13 1.83
C SER A 135 -2.89 20.73 2.14
N GLY A 136 -3.60 20.11 1.20
CA GLY A 136 -4.14 18.76 1.39
C GLY A 136 -3.07 17.66 1.46
N GLU A 137 -1.97 17.80 0.73
CA GLU A 137 -0.79 16.94 0.82
C GLU A 137 -0.17 17.02 2.23
N GLY A 138 -0.02 18.23 2.78
CA GLY A 138 0.48 18.43 4.15
C GLY A 138 -0.41 17.81 5.23
N ILE A 139 -1.73 17.98 5.11
CA ILE A 139 -2.71 17.35 6.03
C ILE A 139 -2.60 15.83 5.97
N ALA A 140 -2.59 15.27 4.76
CA ALA A 140 -2.56 13.82 4.56
C ALA A 140 -1.27 13.20 5.13
N TRP A 141 -0.11 13.81 4.88
CA TRP A 141 1.17 13.33 5.43
C TRP A 141 1.20 13.37 6.95
N ARG A 142 0.76 14.48 7.57
CA ARG A 142 0.71 14.57 9.04
C ARG A 142 -0.20 13.50 9.63
N ARG A 143 -1.39 13.32 9.07
CA ARG A 143 -2.36 12.32 9.55
C ARG A 143 -1.86 10.89 9.33
N TRP A 144 -1.16 10.63 8.23
CA TRP A 144 -0.58 9.31 7.99
C TRP A 144 0.50 8.98 9.02
N ARG A 145 1.40 9.93 9.29
CA ARG A 145 2.45 9.79 10.33
C ARG A 145 1.85 9.57 11.72
N GLU A 146 0.87 10.39 12.09
CA GLU A 146 0.16 10.26 13.37
C GLU A 146 -0.54 8.90 13.49
N LYS A 147 -1.21 8.45 12.43
CA LYS A 147 -1.90 7.16 12.47
C LYS A 147 -0.92 5.98 12.53
N ALA A 148 0.19 6.04 11.80
CA ALA A 148 1.22 5.00 11.82
C ALA A 148 1.90 4.89 13.19
N SER A 149 2.16 6.02 13.88
CA SER A 149 2.76 6.01 15.23
C SER A 149 1.84 5.44 16.30
N GLN A 150 0.51 5.55 16.10
CA GLN A 150 -0.51 4.99 16.98
C GLN A 150 -0.80 3.49 16.70
N MET A 151 -0.28 2.92 15.62
CA MET A 151 -0.53 1.53 15.27
C MET A 151 0.43 0.58 15.97
N GLU A 152 -0.15 -0.44 16.60
CA GLU A 152 0.59 -1.64 16.94
C GLU A 152 0.88 -2.45 15.67
N ALA A 153 1.98 -3.22 15.69
CA ALA A 153 2.25 -4.12 14.58
C ALA A 153 1.09 -5.14 14.52
N PRO A 154 0.35 -5.24 13.41
CA PRO A 154 -0.81 -6.11 13.34
C PRO A 154 -0.42 -7.58 13.47
N SER A 155 -1.40 -8.43 13.81
CA SER A 155 -1.22 -9.88 13.71
C SER A 155 -0.77 -10.24 12.29
N ARG A 156 0.18 -11.18 12.21
CA ARG A 156 0.76 -11.67 10.96
C ARG A 156 -0.15 -12.67 10.25
N ASP A 157 -1.29 -12.99 10.85
CA ASP A 157 -2.26 -13.94 10.31
C ASP A 157 -2.78 -13.50 8.95
N GLY A 158 -2.64 -14.39 7.96
CA GLY A 158 -3.07 -14.13 6.58
C GLY A 158 -2.14 -13.23 5.77
N MET A 159 -1.02 -12.79 6.34
CA MET A 159 0.05 -12.13 5.56
C MET A 159 0.87 -13.18 4.81
N ILE A 160 1.23 -12.82 3.58
CA ILE A 160 2.06 -13.66 2.73
C ILE A 160 3.23 -12.84 2.21
N TRP A 161 4.37 -13.49 2.03
CA TRP A 161 5.53 -12.94 1.34
C TRP A 161 5.70 -13.61 0.00
N VAL A 162 5.82 -12.81 -1.04
CA VAL A 162 6.09 -13.30 -2.39
C VAL A 162 7.58 -13.06 -2.67
N PRO A 163 8.37 -14.12 -2.96
CA PRO A 163 9.77 -13.98 -3.31
C PRO A 163 9.97 -13.07 -4.52
N ARG A 164 11.15 -12.45 -4.62
CA ARG A 164 11.50 -11.68 -5.81
C ARG A 164 11.46 -12.60 -7.05
N GLY A 165 10.74 -12.16 -8.09
CA GLY A 165 10.55 -12.92 -9.33
C GLY A 165 9.52 -14.05 -9.22
N GLY A 166 8.94 -14.29 -8.04
CA GLY A 166 7.86 -15.26 -7.83
C GLY A 166 6.46 -14.69 -8.09
N THR A 167 5.48 -15.58 -8.05
CA THR A 167 4.05 -15.33 -8.21
C THR A 167 3.31 -15.49 -6.87
N ILE A 168 2.01 -15.22 -6.85
CA ILE A 168 1.18 -15.50 -5.66
C ILE A 168 1.23 -16.99 -5.26
N ASN A 169 1.52 -17.90 -6.20
CA ASN A 169 1.59 -19.34 -5.92
C ASN A 169 2.87 -19.73 -5.19
N ASP A 170 3.92 -18.90 -5.29
CA ASP A 170 5.19 -19.06 -4.59
C ASP A 170 5.17 -18.38 -3.20
N ALA A 171 4.00 -17.87 -2.81
CA ALA A 171 3.84 -17.10 -1.59
C ALA A 171 4.07 -17.97 -0.35
N ILE A 172 4.91 -17.45 0.55
CA ILE A 172 5.21 -18.08 1.83
C ILE A 172 4.38 -17.38 2.91
N PRO A 173 3.59 -18.12 3.71
CA PRO A 173 2.95 -17.57 4.89
C PRO A 173 3.97 -16.86 5.79
N TYR A 174 3.63 -15.67 6.27
CA TYR A 174 4.59 -14.82 6.96
C TYR A 174 5.15 -15.44 8.24
N ASP A 175 4.36 -16.26 8.93
CA ASP A 175 4.75 -17.06 10.10
C ASP A 175 5.85 -18.11 9.80
N ARG A 176 6.07 -18.44 8.54
CA ARG A 176 7.09 -19.40 8.08
C ARG A 176 8.36 -18.75 7.53
N ILE A 177 8.44 -17.42 7.54
CA ILE A 177 9.62 -16.71 7.07
C ILE A 177 10.67 -16.70 8.19
N ASN A 178 11.73 -17.48 7.99
CA ASN A 178 12.93 -17.39 8.80
C ASN A 178 13.90 -16.40 8.15
N VAL A 179 13.94 -15.16 8.65
CA VAL A 179 14.99 -14.21 8.27
C VAL A 179 16.20 -14.48 9.15
N THR A 180 17.20 -15.17 8.62
CA THR A 180 18.50 -15.27 9.27
C THR A 180 19.25 -13.96 9.01
N THR A 181 19.42 -13.14 10.04
CA THR A 181 20.33 -11.99 10.02
C THR A 181 21.78 -12.43 10.09
#